data_AF-A0A5N9CA37-F1
#
_entry.id   AF-A0A5N9CA37-F1
#
_cell.length_a   1.000
_cell.length_b   1.000
_cell.length_c   1.000
_cell.angle_alpha   90.00
_cell.angle_beta   90.00
_cell.angle_gamma   90.00
#
_symmetry.space_group_name_H-M   'P 1'
#
loop_
_entity.id
_entity.type
_entity.pdbx_description
1 polymer ?
#
loop_
_entity_poly.entity_id
_entity_poly.type
_entity_poly.pdbx_seq_one_letter_code
_entity_poly.pdbx_strand_id
1 'polypeptide(L)'
;MPRGVVKRVIDGETVQLRNGEKVKVAGLQAPQINQTGGQAAKRRLQSVLRRGTSIGLSDPQDRSAENSIRTVTKEGRNIVKLVAPARTSRV
;
A
#
# COMPACT_ATOMS: atom_id res chain seq x y z
N MET A 1 5.88 -12.50 11.04
CA MET A 1 5.81 -11.29 10.20
C MET A 1 5.68 -10.06 11.10
N PRO A 2 6.60 -9.07 10.99
CA PRO A 2 6.46 -7.80 11.68
C PRO A 2 5.14 -7.10 11.31
N ARG A 3 4.61 -6.29 12.23
CA ARG A 3 3.36 -5.55 12.05
C ARG A 3 3.60 -4.05 12.13
N GLY A 4 2.86 -3.30 11.31
CA GLY A 4 2.85 -1.85 11.31
C GLY A 4 1.43 -1.30 11.46
N VAL A 5 1.30 -0.12 12.04
CA VAL A 5 0.03 0.61 12.11
C VAL A 5 0.06 1.76 11.14
N VAL A 6 -0.92 1.81 10.23
CA VAL A 6 -1.03 2.86 9.21
C VAL A 6 -1.30 4.21 9.88
N LYS A 7 -0.42 5.19 9.65
CA LYS A 7 -0.64 6.60 10.02
C LYS A 7 -1.46 7.30 8.95
N ARG A 8 -1.05 7.17 7.68
CA ARG A 8 -1.74 7.75 6.52
C ARG A 8 -1.29 7.07 5.22
N VAL A 9 -2.12 7.20 4.18
CA VAL A 9 -1.74 6.86 2.80
C VAL A 9 -1.12 8.09 2.13
N ILE A 10 0.06 7.92 1.51
CA ILE A 10 0.79 9.00 0.84
C ILE A 10 0.25 9.17 -0.58
N ASP A 11 0.27 8.09 -1.36
CA ASP A 11 -0.15 7.99 -2.77
C ASP A 11 -0.81 6.63 -3.07
N GLY A 12 -0.90 6.22 -4.34
CA GLY A 12 -1.58 5.00 -4.75
C GLY A 12 -0.90 3.68 -4.36
N GLU A 13 0.36 3.71 -3.91
CA GLU A 13 1.15 2.51 -3.59
C GLU A 13 1.99 2.65 -2.30
N THR A 14 2.02 3.84 -1.69
CA THR A 14 2.87 4.15 -0.53
C THR A 14 2.04 4.52 0.69
N VAL A 15 2.38 3.94 1.84
CA VAL A 15 1.80 4.28 3.15
C VAL A 15 2.86 4.71 4.15
N GLN A 16 2.49 5.59 5.06
CA GLN A 16 3.30 5.93 6.22
C GLN A 16 2.78 5.19 7.45
N LEU A 17 3.68 4.57 8.20
CA LEU A 17 3.39 3.92 9.47
C LEU A 17 3.49 4.91 10.64
N ARG A 18 2.93 4.55 11.80
CA ARG A 18 2.99 5.38 13.01
C ARG A 18 4.41 5.61 13.54
N ASN A 19 5.32 4.66 13.34
CA ASN A 19 6.74 4.79 13.68
C ASN A 19 7.52 5.71 12.71
N GLY A 20 6.85 6.31 11.71
CA GLY A 20 7.47 7.22 10.74
C GLY A 20 7.92 6.55 9.44
N GLU A 21 8.09 5.22 9.44
CA GLU A 21 8.52 4.46 8.26
C GLU A 21 7.54 4.65 7.10
N LYS A 22 8.09 4.84 5.89
CA LYS A 22 7.32 4.80 4.65
C LYS A 22 7.51 3.44 4.00
N VAL A 23 6.39 2.80 3.66
CA VAL A 23 6.35 1.47 3.04
C VAL A 23 5.71 1.61 1.68
N LYS A 24 6.42 1.19 0.64
CA LYS A 24 5.90 1.01 -0.71
C LYS A 24 5.47 -0.44 -0.88
N VAL A 25 4.24 -0.63 -1.35
CA VAL A 25 3.61 -1.95 -1.46
C VAL A 25 4.19 -2.68 -2.67
N ALA A 26 4.92 -3.76 -2.41
CA ALA A 26 5.47 -4.61 -3.46
C ALA A 26 4.34 -5.20 -4.34
N GLY A 27 4.51 -5.12 -5.65
CA GLY A 27 3.54 -5.65 -6.63
C GLY A 27 2.29 -4.79 -6.83
N LEU A 28 2.17 -3.63 -6.17
CA LEU A 28 1.17 -2.62 -6.50
C LEU A 28 1.84 -1.55 -7.34
N GLN A 29 1.44 -1.43 -8.61
CA GLN A 29 1.83 -0.31 -9.47
C GLN A 29 0.64 0.64 -9.56
N ALA A 30 0.82 1.86 -9.05
CA ALA A 30 -0.22 2.87 -9.09
C ALA A 30 0.36 4.23 -9.47
N PRO A 31 -0.42 5.11 -10.13
CA PRO A 31 0.03 6.47 -10.41
C PRO A 31 0.39 7.21 -9.13
N GLN A 32 1.49 7.95 -9.17
CA GLN A 32 1.88 8.85 -8.09
C GLN A 32 0.84 9.96 -7.92
N ILE A 33 0.83 10.61 -6.75
CA ILE A 33 -0.21 11.60 -6.40
C ILE A 33 -0.32 12.78 -7.39
N ASN A 34 0.78 13.13 -8.06
CA ASN A 34 0.90 14.19 -9.06
C ASN A 34 0.64 13.73 -10.51
N GLN A 35 0.40 12.44 -10.74
CA GLN A 35 0.09 11.89 -12.05
C GLN A 35 -1.43 11.77 -12.26
N THR A 36 -1.85 11.70 -13.53
CA THR A 36 -3.25 11.44 -13.88
C THR A 36 -3.74 10.16 -13.19
N GLY A 37 -4.85 10.26 -12.46
CA GLY A 37 -5.41 9.14 -11.69
C GLY A 37 -4.79 8.89 -10.31
N GLY A 38 -3.71 9.61 -9.93
CA GLY A 38 -3.01 9.45 -8.65
C GLY A 38 -3.89 9.66 -7.42
N GLN A 39 -4.74 10.69 -7.46
CA GLN A 39 -5.72 10.93 -6.38
C GLN A 39 -6.72 9.79 -6.24
N ALA A 40 -7.20 9.22 -7.35
CA ALA A 40 -8.14 8.11 -7.32
C ALA A 40 -7.47 6.84 -6.77
N ALA A 41 -6.24 6.56 -7.21
CA ALA A 41 -5.44 5.45 -6.71
C ALA A 41 -5.16 5.56 -5.20
N LYS A 42 -4.80 6.76 -4.72
CA LYS A 42 -4.65 7.04 -3.29
C LYS A 42 -5.94 6.76 -2.51
N ARG A 43 -7.08 7.27 -2.98
CA ARG A 43 -8.39 7.06 -2.32
C ARG A 43 -8.73 5.57 -2.28
N ARG A 44 -8.42 4.81 -3.34
CA ARG A 44 -8.61 3.36 -3.40
C ARG A 44 -7.74 2.63 -2.38
N LEU A 45 -6.45 2.96 -2.28
CA LEU A 45 -5.58 2.37 -1.26
C LEU A 45 -6.04 2.74 0.16
N GLN A 46 -6.47 3.98 0.36
CA GLN A 46 -6.97 4.48 1.66
C GLN A 46 -8.28 3.82 2.09
N SER A 47 -9.14 3.39 1.17
CA SER A 47 -10.37 2.67 1.53
C SER A 47 -10.07 1.28 2.08
N VAL A 48 -8.99 0.64 1.62
CA VAL A 48 -8.50 -0.66 2.12
C VAL A 48 -7.70 -0.49 3.40
N LEU A 49 -6.80 0.51 3.44
CA LEU A 49 -5.87 0.83 4.52
C LEU A 49 -6.21 2.17 5.18
N ARG A 50 -7.21 2.15 6.05
CA ARG A 50 -7.60 3.33 6.81
C ARG A 50 -6.53 3.68 7.85
N ARG A 51 -6.51 4.93 8.30
CA ARG A 51 -5.68 5.34 9.45
C ARG A 51 -6.00 4.43 10.64
N GLY A 52 -4.96 3.92 11.30
CA GLY A 52 -5.07 2.99 12.42
C GLY A 52 -5.18 1.52 12.02
N THR A 53 -5.30 1.17 10.73
CA THR A 53 -5.28 -0.23 10.30
C THR A 53 -3.94 -0.89 10.64
N SER A 54 -4.00 -2.06 11.27
CA SER A 54 -2.84 -2.93 11.50
C SER A 54 -2.58 -3.77 10.24
N ILE A 55 -1.34 -3.78 9.78
CA ILE A 55 -0.91 -4.51 8.58
C ILE A 55 0.29 -5.39 8.88
N GLY A 56 0.35 -6.55 8.24
CA GLY A 56 1.53 -7.40 8.21
C GLY A 56 2.51 -6.92 7.16
N LEU A 57 3.79 -6.98 7.48
CA LEU A 57 4.90 -6.57 6.62
C LEU A 57 5.82 -7.78 6.43
N SER A 58 6.24 -8.02 5.19
CA SER A 58 7.38 -8.91 4.93
C SER A 58 8.69 -8.25 5.35
N ASP A 59 9.77 -9.02 5.29
CA ASP A 59 11.10 -8.44 5.22
C ASP A 59 11.21 -7.50 4.01
N PRO A 60 12.05 -6.44 4.09
CA PRO A 60 12.32 -5.57 2.96
C PRO A 60 12.83 -6.39 1.77
N GLN A 61 12.15 -6.28 0.64
CA GLN A 61 12.65 -6.81 -0.63
C GLN A 61 13.69 -5.86 -1.22
N ASP A 62 13.49 -4.56 -0.96
CA ASP A 62 14.38 -3.49 -1.36
C ASP A 62 14.21 -2.30 -0.39
N ARG A 63 15.23 -1.46 -0.30
CA ARG A 63 15.18 -0.17 0.40
C ARG A 63 15.72 0.89 -0.54
N SER A 64 14.86 1.86 -0.87
CA SER A 64 15.36 3.16 -1.33
C SER A 64 15.68 4.04 -0.12
N ALA A 65 16.40 5.14 -0.35
CA ALA A 65 16.69 6.13 0.70
C ALA A 65 15.44 6.67 1.41
N GLU A 66 14.27 6.59 0.77
CA GLU A 66 13.01 7.15 1.28
C GLU A 66 11.97 6.11 1.71
N ASN A 67 11.97 4.91 1.12
CA ASN A 67 10.90 3.92 1.28
C ASN A 67 11.45 2.49 1.39
N SER A 68 10.83 1.67 2.25
CA SER A 68 11.03 0.22 2.23
C SER A 68 10.00 -0.46 1.32
N ILE A 69 10.46 -1.27 0.36
CA ILE A 69 9.58 -2.03 -0.54
C ILE A 69 9.28 -3.37 0.14
N ARG A 70 8.00 -3.61 0.42
CA ARG A 70 7.56 -4.78 1.19
C ARG A 70 6.24 -5.33 0.67
N THR A 71 6.06 -6.63 0.80
CA THR A 71 4.72 -7.22 0.69
C THR A 71 3.91 -6.82 1.91
N VAL A 72 2.71 -6.29 1.66
CA VAL A 72 1.79 -5.86 2.72
C VAL A 72 0.57 -6.76 2.76
N THR A 73 0.20 -7.19 3.98
CA THR A 73 -1.01 -7.98 4.22
C THR A 73 -1.95 -7.26 5.19
N LYS A 74 -3.25 -7.40 4.96
CA LYS A 74 -4.31 -7.01 5.90
C LYS A 74 -5.06 -8.28 6.29
N GLU A 75 -5.13 -8.59 7.57
CA GLU A 75 -5.80 -9.81 8.07
C GLU A 75 -5.30 -11.09 7.37
N GLY A 76 -3.99 -11.17 7.10
CA GLY A 76 -3.35 -12.29 6.40
C GLY A 76 -3.54 -12.29 4.87
N ARG A 77 -4.32 -11.38 4.30
CA ARG A 77 -4.55 -11.27 2.86
C ARG A 77 -3.63 -10.24 2.22
N ASN A 78 -2.99 -10.59 1.11
CA ASN A 78 -2.18 -9.64 0.33
C ASN A 78 -3.06 -8.48 -0.17
N ILE A 79 -2.67 -7.24 0.15
CA ILE A 79 -3.48 -6.07 -0.17
C ILE A 79 -3.55 -5.77 -1.66
N VAL A 80 -2.59 -6.22 -2.48
CA VAL A 80 -2.60 -6.01 -3.93
C VAL A 80 -3.90 -6.57 -4.51
N LYS A 81 -4.35 -7.72 -4.02
CA LYS A 81 -5.62 -8.36 -4.42
C LYS A 81 -6.86 -7.59 -3.95
N LEU A 82 -6.74 -6.76 -2.93
CA LEU A 82 -7.83 -5.94 -2.38
C LEU A 82 -7.92 -4.57 -3.08
N VAL A 83 -6.78 -4.03 -3.49
CA VAL A 83 -6.66 -2.70 -4.09
C VAL A 83 -6.88 -2.74 -5.60
N ALA A 84 -6.31 -3.74 -6.29
CA ALA A 84 -6.52 -3.93 -7.71
C ALA A 84 -8.03 -4.04 -8.02
N PRO A 85 -8.51 -3.46 -9.13
CA PRO A 85 -9.85 -3.75 -9.59
C PRO A 85 -9.97 -5.27 -9.73
N ALA A 86 -11.11 -5.83 -9.32
CA ALA A 86 -11.47 -7.19 -9.72
C ALA A 86 -11.22 -7.24 -11.23
N ARG A 87 -10.32 -8.13 -11.69
CA ARG A 87 -10.07 -8.29 -13.12
C ARG A 87 -11.43 -8.35 -13.78
N THR A 88 -11.78 -7.34 -14.56
CA THR A 88 -12.90 -7.45 -15.48
C THR A 88 -12.47 -8.57 -16.41
N SER A 89 -12.96 -9.78 -16.16
CA SER A 89 -13.05 -10.79 -17.19
C SER A 89 -13.88 -10.14 -18.28
N ARG A 90 -13.22 -9.52 -19.27
CA ARG A 90 -13.88 -9.26 -20.55
C ARG A 90 -14.14 -10.64 -21.13
N VAL A 91 -15.42 -11.01 -21.11
CA VAL A 91 -16.01 -12.06 -21.94
C VAL A 91 -15.78 -11.68 -23.41
#